data_AF-A0A1H4GAH5-F1
#
_entry.id   AF-A0A1H4GAH5-F1
#
_cell.length_a   1.000
_cell.length_b   1.000
_cell.length_c   1.000
_cell.angle_alpha   90.00
_cell.angle_beta   90.00
_cell.angle_gamma   90.00
#
_symmetry.space_group_name_H-M   'P 1'
#
loop_
_entity.id
_entity.type
_entity.pdbx_description
1 polymer ?
#
loop_
_entity_poly.entity_id
_entity_poly.type
_entity_poly.pdbx_seq_one_letter_code
_entity_poly.pdbx_strand_id
1 'polypeptide(L)'
;MDIQFWIDHADSLFHQIFMIVMGGLVGMAALFGTTYNVINILVYYILIPASWIYLISRKTSIWINVLSLISLLFFLLLPGLRANSDYAFQKSVDFLNWTAKIFNSNYIDMSVYICVVAVGLIYLLLIPLTLPKKLTKKIGLFSAIISVLYLIIIYPNFKEMLLWGLNKMNVKY
;
A
#
# COMPACT_ATOMS: atom_id res chain seq x y z
N MET A 1 16.65 0.22 9.93
CA MET A 1 16.78 -1.21 9.60
C MET A 1 17.86 -1.32 8.54
N ASP A 2 18.86 -2.14 8.80
CA ASP A 2 19.93 -2.42 7.84
C ASP A 2 19.45 -3.42 6.78
N ILE A 3 20.25 -3.63 5.74
CA ILE A 3 19.92 -4.56 4.65
C ILE A 3 19.93 -6.00 5.15
N GLN A 4 20.83 -6.33 6.09
CA GLN A 4 20.92 -7.67 6.66
C GLN A 4 19.61 -8.07 7.35
N PHE A 5 18.98 -7.18 8.12
CA PHE A 5 17.67 -7.42 8.71
C PHE A 5 16.62 -7.84 7.66
N TRP A 6 16.60 -7.19 6.49
CA TRP A 6 15.66 -7.53 5.42
C TRP A 6 15.94 -8.88 4.79
N ILE A 7 17.21 -9.24 4.64
CA ILE A 7 17.64 -10.54 4.11
C ILE A 7 17.25 -11.65 5.09
N ASP A 8 17.51 -11.46 6.38
CA ASP A 8 17.24 -12.45 7.42
C ASP A 8 15.75 -12.74 7.56
N HIS A 9 14.90 -11.74 7.31
CA HIS A 9 13.44 -11.87 7.42
C HIS A 9 12.74 -12.02 6.07
N ALA A 10 13.47 -12.17 4.96
CA ALA A 10 12.90 -12.27 3.61
C ALA A 10 12.01 -13.51 3.41
N ASP A 11 12.12 -14.50 4.28
CA ASP A 11 11.29 -15.72 4.27
C ASP A 11 9.89 -15.49 4.89
N SER A 12 9.68 -14.37 5.60
CA SER A 12 8.40 -14.01 6.22
C SER A 12 7.46 -13.34 5.21
N LEU A 13 6.25 -13.89 5.04
CA LEU A 13 5.21 -13.32 4.16
C LEU A 13 4.95 -11.82 4.44
N PHE A 14 4.89 -11.43 5.72
CA PHE A 14 4.60 -10.06 6.11
C PHE A 14 5.75 -9.12 5.72
N HIS A 15 6.99 -9.55 5.90
CA HIS A 15 8.16 -8.78 5.48
C HIS A 15 8.23 -8.66 3.95
N GLN A 16 7.90 -9.72 3.22
CA GLN A 16 7.81 -9.68 1.75
C GLN A 16 6.75 -8.68 1.28
N ILE A 17 5.52 -8.76 1.81
CA ILE A 17 4.43 -7.83 1.46
C ILE A 17 4.84 -6.39 1.78
N PHE A 18 5.40 -6.16 2.97
CA PHE A 18 5.87 -4.85 3.38
C PHE A 18 6.95 -4.31 2.42
N MET A 19 7.96 -5.12 2.07
CA MET A 19 9.02 -4.72 1.15
C MET A 19 8.49 -4.42 -0.26
N ILE A 20 7.55 -5.21 -0.77
CA ILE A 20 6.93 -4.98 -2.08
C ILE A 20 6.15 -3.67 -2.09
N VAL A 21 5.31 -3.45 -1.07
CA VAL A 21 4.51 -2.22 -0.97
C VAL A 21 5.42 -1.00 -0.78
N MET A 22 6.37 -1.06 0.15
CA MET A 22 7.33 0.01 0.41
C MET A 22 8.17 0.31 -0.84
N GLY A 23 8.71 -0.73 -1.48
CA GLY A 23 9.48 -0.60 -2.72
C GLY A 23 8.67 0.01 -3.87
N GLY A 24 7.40 -0.36 -4.00
CA GLY A 24 6.48 0.24 -4.98
C GLY A 24 6.24 1.73 -4.71
N LEU A 25 6.02 2.12 -3.46
CA LEU A 25 5.86 3.52 -3.05
C LEU A 25 7.14 4.34 -3.27
N VAL A 26 8.31 3.79 -2.94
CA VAL A 26 9.61 4.42 -3.21
C VAL A 26 9.85 4.57 -4.71
N GLY A 27 9.55 3.54 -5.50
CA GLY A 27 9.65 3.59 -6.96
C GLY A 27 8.74 4.68 -7.55
N MET A 28 7.50 4.78 -7.08
CA MET A 28 6.60 5.88 -7.46
C MET A 28 7.15 7.24 -7.05
N ALA A 29 7.72 7.37 -5.85
CA ALA A 29 8.33 8.63 -5.41
C ALA A 29 9.48 9.06 -6.32
N ALA A 30 10.33 8.12 -6.73
CA ALA A 30 11.39 8.36 -7.70
C ALA A 30 10.84 8.78 -9.08
N LEU A 31 9.81 8.08 -9.58
CA LEU A 31 9.17 8.40 -10.87
C LEU A 31 8.55 9.82 -10.90
N PHE A 32 7.95 10.25 -9.78
CA PHE A 32 7.34 11.57 -9.66
C PHE A 32 8.30 12.66 -9.15
N GLY A 33 9.58 12.34 -8.92
CA GLY A 33 10.56 13.29 -8.40
C GLY A 33 10.20 13.87 -7.03
N THR A 34 9.53 13.09 -6.18
CA THR A 34 9.05 13.50 -4.85
C THR A 34 9.55 12.56 -3.76
N THR A 35 9.10 12.72 -2.52
CA THR A 35 9.50 11.87 -1.39
C THR A 35 8.56 10.70 -1.18
N TYR A 36 9.09 9.63 -0.59
CA TYR A 36 8.29 8.48 -0.14
C TYR A 36 7.11 8.91 0.74
N ASN A 37 7.32 9.86 1.67
CA ASN A 37 6.28 10.34 2.57
C ASN A 37 5.12 11.00 1.80
N VAL A 38 5.42 11.82 0.79
CA VAL A 38 4.38 12.44 -0.06
C VAL A 38 3.57 11.38 -0.79
N ILE A 39 4.22 10.39 -1.41
CA ILE A 39 3.51 9.31 -2.11
C ILE A 39 2.72 8.44 -1.14
N ASN A 40 3.27 8.13 0.04
CA ASN A 40 2.59 7.33 1.05
C ASN A 40 1.29 8.03 1.50
N ILE A 41 1.35 9.31 1.85
CA ILE A 41 0.16 10.10 2.22
C ILE A 41 -0.81 10.21 1.05
N LEU A 42 -0.33 10.51 -0.17
CA LEU A 42 -1.18 10.56 -1.35
C LEU A 42 -1.96 9.24 -1.56
N VAL A 43 -1.27 8.09 -1.47
CA VAL A 43 -1.89 6.79 -1.70
C VAL A 43 -2.91 6.46 -0.62
N TYR A 44 -2.52 6.53 0.66
CA TYR A 44 -3.35 6.05 1.76
C TYR A 44 -4.44 7.03 2.19
N TYR A 45 -4.23 8.34 2.05
CA TYR A 45 -5.20 9.35 2.48
C TYR A 45 -6.08 9.86 1.35
N ILE A 46 -5.63 9.74 0.10
CA ILE A 46 -6.37 10.28 -1.05
C ILE A 46 -6.79 9.19 -2.02
N LEU A 47 -5.84 8.45 -2.62
CA LEU A 47 -6.17 7.53 -3.72
C LEU A 47 -7.04 6.34 -3.29
N ILE A 48 -6.69 5.69 -2.17
CA ILE A 48 -7.47 4.56 -1.64
C ILE A 48 -8.86 5.01 -1.18
N PRO A 49 -9.03 6.10 -0.41
CA PRO A 49 -10.36 6.61 -0.10
C PRO A 49 -11.16 7.04 -1.34
N ALA A 50 -10.51 7.68 -2.31
CA ALA A 50 -11.17 8.11 -3.55
C ALA A 50 -11.67 6.94 -4.39
N SER A 51 -10.93 5.83 -4.47
CA SER A 51 -11.39 4.64 -5.18
C SER A 51 -12.55 3.94 -4.47
N TRP A 52 -12.61 3.97 -3.14
CA TRP A 52 -13.77 3.51 -2.37
C TRP A 52 -15.00 4.38 -2.63
N ILE A 53 -14.82 5.71 -2.62
CA ILE A 53 -15.88 6.65 -2.96
C ILE A 53 -16.39 6.40 -4.39
N TYR A 54 -15.50 6.16 -5.34
CA TYR A 54 -15.86 5.80 -6.72
C TYR A 54 -16.69 4.51 -6.81
N LEU A 55 -16.37 3.51 -5.99
CA LEU A 55 -17.18 2.30 -5.91
C LEU A 55 -18.58 2.64 -5.38
N ILE A 56 -18.67 3.40 -4.29
CA ILE A 56 -19.92 3.79 -3.63
C ILE A 56 -20.78 4.68 -4.54
N SER A 57 -20.18 5.63 -5.26
CA SER A 57 -20.87 6.59 -6.12
C SER A 57 -21.73 5.92 -7.20
N ARG A 58 -21.37 4.70 -7.61
CA ARG A 58 -22.14 3.91 -8.58
C ARG A 58 -23.51 3.48 -8.07
N LYS A 59 -23.72 3.52 -6.75
CA LYS A 59 -24.99 3.20 -6.09
C LYS A 59 -25.67 4.42 -5.47
N THR A 60 -24.93 5.51 -5.27
CA THR A 60 -25.44 6.73 -4.64
C THR A 60 -25.49 7.89 -5.64
N SER A 61 -24.44 8.70 -5.71
CA SER A 61 -24.40 9.92 -6.51
C SER A 61 -23.01 10.21 -7.04
N ILE A 62 -22.96 10.73 -8.27
CA ILE A 62 -21.71 11.14 -8.93
C ILE A 62 -21.04 12.34 -8.25
N TRP A 63 -21.79 13.15 -7.50
CA TRP A 63 -21.26 14.31 -6.77
C TRP A 63 -20.21 13.93 -5.72
N ILE A 64 -20.26 12.71 -5.18
CA ILE A 64 -19.25 12.24 -4.23
C ILE A 64 -17.89 12.03 -4.93
N ASN A 65 -17.88 11.68 -6.21
CA ASN A 65 -16.64 11.61 -6.99
C ASN A 65 -16.05 12.99 -7.26
N VAL A 66 -16.91 13.99 -7.47
CA VAL A 66 -16.47 15.39 -7.60
C VAL A 66 -15.77 15.83 -6.31
N LEU A 67 -16.32 15.46 -5.15
CA LEU A 67 -15.68 15.73 -3.86
C LEU A 67 -14.31 15.04 -3.73
N SER A 68 -14.18 13.77 -4.12
CA SER A 68 -12.88 13.08 -4.14
C SER A 68 -11.87 13.75 -5.06
N LEU A 69 -12.31 14.21 -6.24
CA LEU A 69 -11.44 14.93 -7.18
C LEU A 69 -11.00 16.28 -6.61
N ILE A 70 -11.91 17.02 -5.97
CA ILE A 70 -11.58 18.27 -5.28
C ILE A 70 -10.59 18.01 -4.15
N SER A 71 -10.76 16.95 -3.35
CA SER A 71 -9.80 16.57 -2.30
C SER A 71 -8.41 16.26 -2.86
N LEU A 72 -8.34 15.57 -4.01
CA LEU A 72 -7.07 15.31 -4.70
C LEU A 72 -6.42 16.61 -5.19
N LEU A 73 -7.18 17.50 -5.83
CA LEU A 73 -6.67 18.79 -6.31
C LEU A 73 -6.21 19.68 -5.14
N PHE A 74 -6.98 19.72 -4.06
CA PHE A 74 -6.63 20.45 -2.85
C PHE A 74 -5.33 19.93 -2.24
N PHE A 75 -5.15 18.60 -2.18
CA PHE A 75 -3.90 18.00 -1.72
C PHE A 75 -2.70 18.42 -2.60
N LEU A 76 -2.85 18.39 -3.92
CA LEU A 76 -1.77 18.76 -4.85
C LEU A 76 -1.42 20.26 -4.81
N LEU A 77 -2.40 21.12 -4.49
CA LEU A 77 -2.23 22.56 -4.41
C LEU A 77 -1.85 23.03 -2.99
N LEU A 78 -1.70 22.12 -2.03
CA LEU A 78 -1.41 22.46 -0.65
C LEU A 78 -0.03 23.14 -0.54
N PRO A 79 0.05 24.38 -0.03
CA PRO A 79 1.33 25.03 0.19
C PRO A 79 2.13 24.22 1.22
N GLY A 80 3.43 24.05 0.98
CA GLY A 80 4.28 23.24 1.85
C GLY A 80 3.92 21.75 1.86
N LEU A 81 3.38 21.22 0.76
CA LEU A 81 2.98 19.82 0.59
C LEU A 81 3.95 18.81 1.23
N ARG A 82 5.26 19.00 1.01
CA ARG A 82 6.30 18.14 1.57
C ARG A 82 6.32 18.17 3.10
N ALA A 83 6.39 19.34 3.70
CA ALA A 83 6.41 19.48 5.17
C ALA A 83 5.12 18.94 5.81
N ASN A 84 3.98 19.20 5.18
CA ASN A 84 2.69 18.67 5.66
C ASN A 84 2.60 17.15 5.53
N SER A 85 3.14 16.59 4.43
CA SER A 85 3.21 15.14 4.23
C SER A 85 4.19 14.47 5.18
N ASP A 86 5.34 15.09 5.46
CA ASP A 86 6.31 14.61 6.45
C ASP A 86 5.70 14.57 7.86
N TYR A 87 4.97 15.63 8.24
CA TYR A 87 4.22 15.67 9.50
C TYR A 87 3.14 14.60 9.57
N ALA A 88 2.28 14.50 8.55
CA ALA A 88 1.21 13.52 8.51
C ALA A 88 1.76 12.09 8.52
N PHE A 89 2.84 11.84 7.78
CA PHE A 89 3.51 10.54 7.75
C PHE A 89 4.06 10.18 9.13
N GLN A 90 4.71 11.11 9.84
CA GLN A 90 5.18 10.86 11.19
C GLN A 90 4.01 10.51 12.14
N LYS A 91 2.86 11.18 12.01
CA LYS A 91 1.66 10.83 12.79
C LYS A 91 1.14 9.43 12.46
N SER A 92 1.18 9.01 11.19
CA SER A 92 0.84 7.63 10.81
C SER A 92 1.83 6.63 11.40
N VAL A 93 3.14 6.94 11.41
CA VAL A 93 4.17 6.09 12.03
C VAL A 93 3.97 5.99 13.54
N ASP A 94 3.67 7.09 14.22
CA ASP A 94 3.38 7.12 15.65
C ASP A 94 2.14 6.25 15.97
N PHE A 95 1.08 6.36 15.16
CA PHE A 95 -0.11 5.53 15.27
C PHE A 95 0.19 4.04 15.09
N LEU A 96 0.95 3.66 14.07
CA LEU A 96 1.32 2.26 13.82
C LEU A 96 2.17 1.68 14.95
N ASN A 97 3.15 2.43 15.44
CA ASN A 97 3.95 2.01 16.59
C ASN A 97 3.13 1.92 17.88
N TRP A 98 2.17 2.82 18.08
CA TRP A 98 1.24 2.74 19.20
C TRP A 98 0.35 1.50 19.11
N THR A 99 -0.21 1.19 17.94
CA THR A 99 -0.96 -0.06 17.74
C THR A 99 -0.07 -1.29 17.93
N ALA A 100 1.18 -1.26 17.47
CA ALA A 100 2.12 -2.36 17.64
C ALA A 100 2.37 -2.64 19.12
N LYS A 101 2.50 -1.60 19.95
CA LYS A 101 2.63 -1.75 21.41
C LYS A 101 1.38 -2.37 22.04
N ILE A 102 0.18 -1.95 21.62
CA ILE A 102 -1.08 -2.49 22.16
C ILE A 102 -1.24 -3.98 21.85
N PHE A 103 -0.91 -4.38 20.62
CA PHE A 103 -1.06 -5.76 20.17
C PHE A 103 0.19 -6.63 20.40
N ASN A 104 1.18 -6.13 21.13
CA ASN A 104 2.47 -6.81 21.36
C ASN A 104 3.11 -7.32 20.04
N SER A 105 3.12 -6.46 19.03
CA SER A 105 3.60 -6.73 17.69
C SER A 105 4.69 -5.71 17.31
N ASN A 106 5.03 -5.63 16.03
CA ASN A 106 6.03 -4.70 15.50
C ASN A 106 5.43 -3.78 14.41
N TYR A 107 6.20 -2.75 14.06
CA TYR A 107 5.78 -1.76 13.06
C TYR A 107 5.47 -2.38 11.69
N ILE A 108 6.26 -3.36 11.23
CA ILE A 108 6.10 -4.00 9.92
C ILE A 108 4.76 -4.74 9.88
N ASP A 109 4.49 -5.55 10.91
CA ASP A 109 3.27 -6.34 10.98
C ASP A 109 2.04 -5.45 11.03
N MET A 110 2.03 -4.43 11.88
CA MET A 110 0.92 -3.48 11.96
C MET A 110 0.73 -2.69 10.68
N SER A 111 1.83 -2.34 9.99
CA SER A 111 1.74 -1.70 8.67
C SER A 111 1.03 -2.62 7.67
N VAL A 112 1.38 -3.90 7.61
CA VAL A 112 0.72 -4.86 6.72
C VAL A 112 -0.75 -5.06 7.11
N TYR A 113 -1.05 -5.23 8.39
CA TYR A 113 -2.44 -5.39 8.86
C TYR A 113 -3.32 -4.20 8.49
N ILE A 114 -2.86 -2.97 8.74
CA ILE A 114 -3.69 -1.78 8.56
C ILE A 114 -3.69 -1.31 7.10
N CYS A 115 -2.53 -1.24 6.47
CA CYS A 115 -2.40 -0.66 5.13
C CYS A 115 -2.69 -1.65 4.00
N VAL A 116 -2.62 -2.96 4.26
CA VAL A 116 -2.86 -3.98 3.23
C VAL A 116 -4.09 -4.83 3.56
N VAL A 117 -4.13 -5.45 4.73
CA VAL A 117 -5.22 -6.37 5.08
C VAL A 117 -6.53 -5.61 5.27
N ALA A 118 -6.57 -4.57 6.10
CA ALA A 118 -7.80 -3.81 6.34
C ALA A 118 -8.30 -3.12 5.06
N VAL A 119 -7.40 -2.53 4.27
CA VAL A 119 -7.71 -1.96 2.96
C VAL A 119 -8.30 -3.03 2.03
N GLY A 120 -7.68 -4.22 1.97
CA GLY A 120 -8.15 -5.35 1.17
C GLY A 120 -9.54 -5.83 1.59
N LEU A 121 -9.82 -5.91 2.89
CA LEU A 121 -11.14 -6.28 3.42
C LEU A 121 -12.23 -5.28 3.02
N ILE A 122 -11.93 -3.98 3.03
CA ILE A 122 -12.88 -2.96 2.57
C ILE A 122 -13.20 -3.15 1.09
N TYR A 123 -12.20 -3.42 0.24
CA TYR A 123 -12.46 -3.75 -1.17
C TYR A 123 -13.24 -5.05 -1.35
N LEU A 124 -12.94 -6.08 -0.56
CA LEU A 124 -13.66 -7.36 -0.57
C LEU A 124 -15.15 -7.16 -0.31
N LEU A 125 -15.51 -6.18 0.53
CA LEU A 125 -16.90 -5.81 0.81
C LEU A 125 -17.48 -4.87 -0.28
N LEU A 126 -16.77 -3.81 -0.65
CA LEU A 126 -17.31 -2.79 -1.56
C LEU A 126 -17.50 -3.29 -3.00
N ILE A 127 -16.59 -4.10 -3.52
CA ILE A 127 -16.65 -4.62 -4.90
C ILE A 127 -17.97 -5.41 -5.13
N PRO A 128 -18.30 -6.48 -4.39
CA PRO A 128 -19.54 -7.23 -4.63
C PRO A 128 -20.81 -6.41 -4.38
N LEU A 129 -20.80 -5.44 -3.47
CA LEU A 129 -21.96 -4.59 -3.19
C LEU A 129 -22.22 -3.55 -4.29
N THR A 130 -21.16 -3.02 -4.91
CA THR A 130 -21.26 -1.89 -5.84
C THR A 130 -21.23 -2.31 -7.30
N LEU A 131 -20.58 -3.43 -7.63
CA LEU A 131 -20.37 -3.88 -9.00
C LEU A 131 -21.35 -4.94 -9.50
N PRO A 132 -21.60 -5.01 -10.84
CA PRO A 132 -22.33 -6.12 -11.43
C PRO A 132 -21.62 -7.45 -11.18
N LYS A 133 -22.38 -8.49 -10.83
CA LYS A 133 -21.87 -9.84 -10.52
C LYS A 133 -20.86 -10.38 -11.55
N LYS A 134 -21.08 -10.11 -12.84
CA LYS A 134 -20.16 -10.52 -13.93
C LYS A 134 -18.77 -9.90 -13.76
N LEU A 135 -18.69 -8.61 -13.43
CA LEU A 135 -17.42 -7.92 -13.24
C LEU A 135 -16.76 -8.32 -11.91
N THR A 136 -17.53 -8.43 -10.83
CA THR A 136 -17.05 -8.93 -9.53
C THR A 136 -16.39 -10.30 -9.67
N LYS A 137 -17.01 -11.24 -10.42
CA LYS A 137 -16.42 -12.56 -10.69
C LYS A 137 -15.10 -12.48 -11.45
N LYS A 138 -15.01 -11.61 -12.47
CA LYS A 138 -13.76 -11.39 -13.22
C LYS A 138 -12.65 -10.84 -12.34
N ILE A 139 -12.95 -9.84 -11.52
CA ILE A 139 -11.98 -9.25 -10.58
C ILE A 139 -11.54 -10.31 -9.57
N GLY A 140 -12.47 -11.03 -8.96
CA GLY A 140 -12.15 -12.08 -7.98
C GLY A 140 -11.28 -13.19 -8.57
N LEU A 141 -11.59 -13.66 -9.79
CA LEU A 141 -10.78 -14.66 -10.49
C LEU A 141 -9.38 -14.12 -10.79
N PHE A 142 -9.27 -12.89 -11.30
CA PHE A 142 -7.99 -12.27 -11.61
C PHE A 142 -7.12 -12.10 -10.35
N SER A 143 -7.70 -11.60 -9.26
CA SER A 143 -7.02 -11.50 -7.96
C SER A 143 -6.56 -12.87 -7.45
N ALA A 144 -7.41 -13.90 -7.56
CA ALA A 144 -7.04 -15.26 -7.16
C ALA A 144 -5.87 -15.81 -7.98
N ILE A 145 -5.87 -15.61 -9.30
CA ILE A 145 -4.77 -16.01 -10.18
C ILE A 145 -3.47 -15.32 -9.76
N ILE A 146 -3.49 -14.01 -9.55
CA ILE A 146 -2.30 -13.26 -9.10
C ILE A 146 -1.80 -13.80 -7.77
N SER A 147 -2.67 -14.02 -6.79
CA SER A 147 -2.28 -14.56 -5.48
C SER A 147 -1.67 -15.96 -5.59
N VAL A 148 -2.23 -16.83 -6.44
CA VAL A 148 -1.67 -18.17 -6.68
C VAL A 148 -0.30 -18.08 -7.35
N LEU A 149 -0.16 -17.22 -8.38
CA LEU A 149 1.13 -17.00 -9.03
C LEU A 149 2.17 -16.44 -8.05
N TYR A 150 1.78 -15.52 -7.18
CA TYR A 150 2.64 -15.02 -6.11
C TYR A 150 3.11 -16.16 -5.19
N LEU A 151 2.19 -16.98 -4.70
CA LEU A 151 2.50 -18.07 -3.77
C LEU A 151 3.39 -19.16 -4.38
N ILE A 152 3.29 -19.40 -5.69
CA ILE A 152 4.08 -20.43 -6.38
C ILE A 152 5.45 -19.89 -6.81
N ILE A 153 5.49 -18.65 -7.34
CA ILE A 153 6.68 -18.13 -8.02
C ILE A 153 7.48 -17.21 -7.10
N ILE A 154 6.81 -16.24 -6.46
CA ILE A 154 7.49 -15.16 -5.74
C ILE A 154 7.78 -15.58 -4.31
N TYR A 155 6.77 -16.04 -3.57
CA TYR A 155 6.87 -16.35 -2.15
C TYR A 155 8.05 -17.29 -1.79
N PRO A 156 8.25 -18.44 -2.45
CA PRO A 156 9.36 -19.35 -2.12
C PRO A 156 10.72 -18.84 -2.59
N ASN A 157 10.78 -17.98 -3.60
CA ASN A 157 12.03 -17.51 -4.21
C ASN A 157 12.38 -16.06 -3.84
N PHE A 158 11.59 -15.42 -2.97
CA PHE A 158 11.69 -13.98 -2.74
C PHE A 158 13.08 -13.56 -2.23
N LYS A 159 13.65 -14.33 -1.29
CA LYS A 159 14.98 -14.07 -0.73
C LYS A 159 16.07 -14.15 -1.78
N GLU A 160 16.04 -15.17 -2.64
CA GLU A 160 17.00 -15.31 -3.74
C GLU A 160 16.87 -14.16 -4.74
N MET A 161 15.64 -13.77 -5.08
CA MET A 161 15.37 -12.61 -5.94
C MET A 161 15.90 -11.31 -5.33
N LEU A 162 15.73 -11.11 -4.02
CA LEU A 162 16.25 -9.96 -3.29
C LEU A 162 17.78 -9.91 -3.35
N LEU A 163 18.45 -11.03 -3.02
CA LEU A 163 19.91 -11.14 -3.07
C LEU A 163 20.45 -10.90 -4.48
N TRP A 164 19.81 -11.50 -5.49
CA TRP A 164 20.16 -11.27 -6.89
C TRP A 164 20.04 -9.79 -7.27
N GLY A 165 18.97 -9.11 -6.84
CA GLY A 165 18.77 -7.68 -7.06
C GLY A 165 19.85 -6.82 -6.39
N LEU A 166 20.16 -7.09 -5.12
CA LEU A 166 21.20 -6.38 -4.37
C LEU A 166 22.58 -6.54 -5.00
N ASN A 167 22.94 -7.76 -5.40
CA ASN A 167 24.19 -8.06 -6.11
C ASN A 167 24.29 -7.30 -7.43
N LYS A 168 23.21 -7.25 -8.21
CA LYS A 168 23.17 -6.51 -9.48
C LYS A 168 23.35 -4.99 -9.28
N MET A 169 22.94 -4.46 -8.13
CA MET A 169 23.10 -3.05 -7.76
C MET A 169 24.45 -2.77 -7.05
N ASN A 170 25.33 -3.76 -6.90
CA ASN A 170 26.59 -3.66 -6.15
C ASN A 170 26.41 -3.14 -4.72
N VAL A 171 25.28 -3.46 -4.09
CA VAL A 171 24.99 -3.08 -2.70
C VAL A 171 25.67 -4.08 -1.78
N LYS A 172 26.56 -3.60 -0.91
CA LYS A 172 27.17 -4.43 0.15
C LYS A 172 26.17 -4.63 1.28
N TYR A 173 26.05 -5.86 1.74
CA TYR A 173 25.21 -6.27 2.86
C TYR A 173 25.97 -7.26 3.74
#